data_AF-A0A358ADQ8-F1
#
_entry.id   AF-A0A358ADQ8-F1
#
_cell.length_a   1.000
_cell.length_b   1.000
_cell.length_c   1.000
_cell.angle_alpha   90.00
_cell.angle_beta   90.00
_cell.angle_gamma   90.00
#
_symmetry.space_group_name_H-M   'P 1'
#
loop_
_entity.id
_entity.type
_entity.pdbx_description
1 polymer ?
#
loop_
_entity_poly.entity_id
_entity_poly.type
_entity_poly.pdbx_seq_one_letter_code
_entity_poly.pdbx_strand_id
1 'polypeptide(L)' 'MKKQAKKITTEDFDRQFDKGEDMAGFLDVKKAQVNKQIQRINVDIPVQFLMKIDVEAKRIGVARTA' A
#
# COMPACT_ATOMS: atom_id res chain seq x y z
N MET A 1 10.41 4.08 22.23
CA MET A 1 10.58 2.69 22.71
C MET A 1 10.76 1.76 21.51
N LYS A 2 11.88 1.02 21.42
CA LYS A 2 12.12 0.04 20.36
C LYS A 2 11.46 -1.28 20.81
N LYS A 3 10.32 -1.66 20.22
CA LYS A 3 9.81 -3.03 20.36
C LYS A 3 10.79 -3.93 19.60
N GLN A 4 11.54 -4.75 20.31
CA GLN A 4 12.32 -5.82 19.68
C GLN A 4 11.30 -6.82 19.11
N ALA A 5 11.32 -7.03 17.80
CA ALA A 5 10.54 -8.11 17.19
C ALA A 5 11.00 -9.42 17.83
N LYS A 6 10.06 -10.16 18.43
CA LYS A 6 10.36 -11.50 18.95
C LYS A 6 10.84 -12.34 17.77
N LYS A 7 11.94 -13.08 17.92
CA LYS A 7 12.41 -14.00 16.86
C LYS A 7 11.62 -15.30 16.95
N ILE A 8 11.04 -15.71 15.81
CA ILE A 8 10.44 -17.04 15.64
C ILE A 8 11.02 -17.68 14.38
N THR A 9 10.92 -18.99 14.28
CA THR A 9 11.29 -19.72 13.06
C THR A 9 10.26 -19.41 11.96
N THR A 10 10.67 -19.51 10.70
CA THR A 10 9.76 -19.31 9.56
C THR A 10 8.58 -20.28 9.61
N GLU A 11 8.85 -21.54 9.97
CA GLU A 11 7.85 -22.60 10.08
C GLU A 11 6.79 -22.30 11.15
N ASP A 12 7.20 -21.76 12.30
CA ASP A 12 6.26 -21.34 13.34
C ASP A 12 5.49 -20.08 12.97
N PHE A 13 6.07 -19.20 12.14
CA PHE A 13 5.40 -18.02 11.61
C PHE A 13 4.27 -18.43 10.67
N ASP A 14 4.56 -19.25 9.67
CA ASP A 14 3.58 -19.69 8.68
C ASP A 14 2.42 -20.42 9.37
N ARG A 15 2.74 -21.33 10.31
CA ARG A 15 1.71 -22.06 11.06
C ARG A 15 0.80 -21.17 11.90
N GLN A 16 1.32 -20.13 12.54
CA GLN A 16 0.50 -19.22 13.35
C GLN A 16 -0.26 -18.21 12.47
N PHE A 17 0.33 -17.78 11.35
CA PHE A 17 -0.33 -16.93 10.35
C PHE A 17 -1.53 -17.65 9.72
N ASP A 18 -1.37 -18.92 9.33
CA ASP A 18 -2.45 -19.75 8.76
C ASP A 18 -3.59 -20.03 9.76
N LYS A 19 -3.29 -20.01 11.06
CA LYS A 19 -4.28 -20.09 12.14
C LYS A 19 -5.02 -18.79 12.41
N GLY A 20 -4.63 -17.69 11.77
CA GLY A 20 -5.22 -16.37 11.98
C GLY A 20 -4.80 -15.71 13.30
N GLU A 21 -3.66 -16.10 13.88
CA GLU A 21 -3.12 -15.49 15.10
C GLU A 21 -2.50 -14.11 14.81
N ASP A 22 -2.42 -13.24 15.84
CA ASP A 22 -1.87 -11.88 15.67
C ASP A 22 -0.34 -11.89 15.50
N MET A 23 0.11 -11.59 14.27
CA MET A 23 1.52 -11.52 13.90
C MET A 23 2.16 -10.14 14.07
N ALA A 24 1.43 -9.12 14.52
CA ALA A 24 1.92 -7.74 14.57
C ALA A 24 3.13 -7.55 15.50
N GLY A 25 3.30 -8.43 16.49
CA GLY A 25 4.45 -8.42 17.41
C GLY A 25 5.76 -8.92 16.79
N PHE A 26 5.69 -9.60 15.64
CA PHE A 26 6.82 -10.19 14.93
C PHE A 26 7.21 -9.40 13.68
N LEU A 27 6.32 -8.53 13.19
CA LEU A 27 6.53 -7.70 12.00
C LEU A 27 7.16 -6.35 12.36
N ASP A 28 8.26 -5.99 11.67
CA ASP A 28 8.87 -4.66 11.78
C ASP A 28 8.13 -3.64 10.89
N VAL A 29 6.98 -3.18 11.37
CA VAL A 29 6.13 -2.19 10.68
C VAL A 29 6.86 -0.86 10.42
N LYS A 30 7.93 -0.55 11.16
CA LYS A 30 8.69 0.69 10.95
C LYS A 30 9.58 0.63 9.71
N LYS A 31 9.94 -0.58 9.27
CA LYS A 31 10.69 -0.82 8.03
C LYS A 31 9.80 -1.19 6.85
N ALA A 32 8.50 -1.35 7.07
CA ALA A 32 7.55 -1.63 6.01
C ALA A 32 7.44 -0.39 5.10
N GLN A 33 8.14 -0.41 3.97
CA GLN A 33 7.96 0.55 2.88
C GLN A 33 6.96 -0.02 1.88
N VAL A 34 5.90 0.73 1.61
CA VAL A 34 5.03 0.49 0.45
C VAL A 34 5.80 0.99 -0.78
N ASN A 35 6.64 0.12 -1.35
CA ASN A 35 7.39 0.42 -2.57
C ASN A 35 6.45 0.46 -3.78
N LYS A 36 5.60 1.49 -3.86
CA LYS A 36 4.91 1.87 -5.11
C LYS A 36 5.74 2.96 -5.75
N GLN A 37 6.68 2.54 -6.59
CA GLN A 37 7.48 3.46 -7.38
C GLN A 37 6.55 4.14 -8.39
N ILE A 38 6.23 5.41 -8.17
CA ILE A 38 5.32 6.18 -9.03
C ILE A 38 6.11 6.65 -10.25
N GLN A 39 5.73 6.21 -11.45
CA GLN A 39 6.29 6.68 -12.71
C GLN A 39 5.35 7.68 -13.37
N ARG A 40 5.82 8.91 -13.55
CA ARG A 40 5.06 9.97 -14.24
C ARG A 40 5.30 9.85 -15.75
N ILE A 41 4.21 9.77 -16.51
CA ILE A 41 4.22 9.74 -17.97
C ILE A 41 3.32 10.83 -18.53
N ASN A 42 3.70 11.40 -19.67
CA ASN A 42 2.86 12.33 -20.43
C ASN A 42 2.07 11.53 -21.48
N VAL A 43 0.75 11.65 -21.49
CA VAL A 43 -0.13 10.92 -22.41
C VAL A 43 -1.20 11.88 -22.93
N ASP A 44 -1.45 11.83 -24.24
CA ASP A 44 -2.56 12.54 -24.87
C ASP A 44 -3.82 11.66 -24.86
N ILE A 45 -4.93 12.21 -24.38
CA ILE A 45 -6.23 11.53 -24.31
C ILE A 45 -7.35 12.42 -24.86
N PRO A 46 -8.43 11.83 -25.42
CA PRO A 46 -9.58 12.59 -25.90
C PRO A 46 -10.22 13.44 -24.81
N VAL A 47 -10.69 14.64 -25.17
CA VAL A 47 -11.33 15.59 -24.25
C VAL A 47 -12.52 14.98 -23.50
N GLN A 48 -13.28 14.11 -24.16
CA GLN A 48 -14.44 13.44 -23.55
C GLN A 48 -14.03 12.50 -22.40
N PHE A 49 -12.83 11.91 -22.45
CA PHE A 49 -12.32 11.04 -21.40
C PHE A 49 -11.83 11.86 -20.20
N LEU A 50 -11.19 12.99 -20.49
CA LEU A 50 -10.71 13.96 -19.51
C LEU A 50 -11.81 14.47 -18.58
N MET A 51 -12.99 14.78 -19.14
CA MET A 51 -14.14 15.24 -18.37
C MET A 51 -14.63 14.19 -17.38
N LYS A 52 -14.58 12.90 -17.73
CA LYS A 52 -14.95 11.80 -16.83
C LYS A 52 -13.95 11.65 -15.68
N ILE A 53 -12.66 11.79 -15.98
CA ILE A 53 -11.60 11.80 -14.96
C ILE A 53 -11.79 12.97 -14.00
N ASP A 54 -12.10 14.17 -14.50
CA ASP A 54 -12.32 15.35 -13.66
C ASP A 54 -13.49 15.18 -12.69
N VAL A 55 -14.58 14.52 -13.13
CA VAL A 55 -15.73 14.21 -12.27
C VAL A 55 -15.33 13.27 -11.13
N GLU A 56 -14.61 12.19 -11.45
CA GLU A 56 -14.18 11.22 -10.44
C GLU A 56 -13.07 11.77 -9.52
N ALA A 57 -12.14 12.56 -10.05
CA ALA A 57 -11.12 13.25 -9.27
C ALA A 57 -11.75 14.19 -8.24
N LYS A 58 -12.79 14.94 -8.64
CA LYS A 58 -13.56 15.80 -7.73
C LYS A 58 -14.30 15.01 -6.65
N ARG A 59 -14.83 13.83 -7.00
CA ARG A 59 -15.52 12.94 -6.06
C ARG A 59 -14.58 12.39 -4.98
N ILE A 60 -13.36 12.02 -5.39
CA ILE A 60 -12.36 11.37 -4.52
C ILE A 60 -11.48 12.43 -3.83
N GLY A 61 -11.54 13.69 -4.24
CA GLY A 61 -10.80 14.81 -3.63
C GLY A 61 -9.32 14.85 -4.02
N VAL A 62 -8.98 14.29 -5.18
CA VAL A 62 -7.59 14.24 -5.68
C VAL A 62 -7.41 15.19 -6.86
N ALA A 63 -6.19 15.70 -7.03
CA ALA A 63 -5.84 16.48 -8.22
C ALA A 63 -5.84 15.58 -9.46
N ARG A 64 -6.12 16.16 -10.64
CA ARG A 64 -6.17 15.44 -11.93
C ARG A 64 -4.92 14.59 -12.20
N THR A 65 -3.75 15.04 -11.75
CA THR A 65 -2.47 14.33 -11.86
C THR A 65 -2.03 13.85 -10.48
N ALA A 66 -2.32 12.59 -10.15
CA ALA A 66 -1.72 11.87 -9.03
C ALA A 66 -0.65 10.90 -9.56
#